data_AF-A0A655ZFI8-F1
#
_entry.id   AF-A0A655ZFI8-F1
#
_cell.length_a   1.000
_cell.length_b   1.000
_cell.length_c   1.000
_cell.angle_alpha   90.00
_cell.angle_beta   90.00
_cell.angle_gamma   90.00
#
_symmetry.space_group_name_H-M   'P 1'
#
loop_
_entity.id
_entity.type
_entity.pdbx_description
1 polymer ?
#
loop_
_entity_poly.entity_id
_entity_poly.type
_entity_poly.pdbx_seq_one_letter_code
_entity_poly.pdbx_strand_id
1 'polypeptide(L)'
;MLVDVERITNACDLPLLVDIDTGFGGAFNIARTIKAMEKAGAAAVHMEDQVAQKRCGHRPNKAIVSQQEMVDRVKAAVDARINPEFVIMARTDALAVEGMDSAIERAIACVEAGADMIFPEAMTELKQYEQFSTALRSATGKPVPILANITEFGQTPLYSGEQLAAVNVDMVLYPLSAFRAMNKAAENVYRHLLEHGNQEALLDQMQTRKELYAYLHYHEYEDKLDQLFSQPS
;
A
#
# COMPACT_ATOMS: atom_id res chain seq x y z
N MET A 1 4.96 -10.75 -5.30
CA MET A 1 3.94 -10.40 -4.29
C MET A 1 4.01 -11.30 -3.06
N LEU A 2 3.46 -12.54 -3.01
CA LEU A 2 3.52 -13.36 -1.77
C LEU A 2 4.95 -13.55 -1.23
N VAL A 3 5.90 -13.87 -2.11
CA VAL A 3 7.32 -13.99 -1.73
C VAL A 3 7.89 -12.69 -1.15
N ASP A 4 7.43 -11.53 -1.64
CA ASP A 4 7.91 -10.24 -1.15
C ASP A 4 7.27 -9.90 0.20
N VAL A 5 6.00 -10.25 0.41
CA VAL A 5 5.34 -10.15 1.72
C VAL A 5 6.11 -10.96 2.75
N GLU A 6 6.38 -12.25 2.47
CA GLU A 6 7.15 -13.11 3.37
C GLU A 6 8.55 -12.57 3.64
N ARG A 7 9.24 -12.01 2.65
CA ARG A 7 10.57 -11.40 2.85
C ARG A 7 10.52 -10.19 3.78
N ILE A 8 9.50 -9.35 3.62
CA ILE A 8 9.35 -8.12 4.41
C ILE A 8 8.91 -8.44 5.84
N THR A 9 7.87 -9.26 6.01
CA THR A 9 7.27 -9.56 7.32
C THR A 9 8.16 -10.44 8.19
N ASN A 10 9.03 -11.27 7.60
CA ASN A 10 10.05 -12.00 8.36
C ASN A 10 11.24 -11.13 8.82
N ALA A 11 11.42 -9.95 8.21
CA ALA A 11 12.53 -9.05 8.50
C ALA A 11 12.12 -7.82 9.31
N CYS A 12 10.82 -7.52 9.42
CA CYS A 12 10.30 -6.31 10.02
C CYS A 12 8.94 -6.57 10.70
N ASP A 13 8.81 -6.17 11.96
CA ASP A 13 7.59 -6.33 12.76
C ASP A 13 6.52 -5.25 12.47
N LEU A 14 6.83 -4.24 11.64
CA LEU A 14 5.86 -3.21 11.29
C LEU A 14 4.70 -3.81 10.45
N PRO A 15 3.45 -3.39 10.69
CA PRO A 15 2.29 -3.91 9.97
C PRO A 15 2.36 -3.54 8.48
N LEU A 16 2.29 -4.56 7.62
CA LEU A 16 2.37 -4.38 6.17
C LEU A 16 0.98 -4.31 5.52
N LEU A 17 0.70 -3.20 4.84
CA LEU A 17 -0.42 -3.04 3.89
C LEU A 17 0.02 -3.47 2.49
N VAL A 18 -0.78 -4.32 1.83
CA VAL A 18 -0.45 -4.90 0.52
C VAL A 18 -1.49 -4.56 -0.54
N ASP A 19 -1.05 -4.06 -1.70
CA ASP A 19 -1.88 -3.95 -2.91
C ASP A 19 -2.11 -5.35 -3.49
N ILE A 20 -3.36 -5.80 -3.54
CA ILE A 20 -3.72 -7.12 -4.12
C ILE A 20 -4.49 -6.98 -5.44
N ASP A 21 -4.39 -5.83 -6.11
CA ASP A 21 -5.09 -5.54 -7.35
C ASP A 21 -6.60 -5.82 -7.21
N THR A 22 -7.15 -6.67 -8.07
CA THR A 22 -8.55 -7.13 -8.06
C THR A 22 -8.74 -8.46 -7.33
N GLY A 23 -7.71 -8.95 -6.63
CA GLY A 23 -7.71 -10.23 -5.91
C GLY A 23 -7.34 -11.46 -6.75
N PHE A 24 -6.76 -11.25 -7.95
CA PHE A 24 -6.16 -12.26 -8.82
C PHE A 24 -7.11 -13.36 -9.33
N GLY A 25 -8.39 -13.02 -9.56
CA GLY A 25 -9.37 -13.89 -10.21
C GLY A 25 -10.79 -13.68 -9.67
N GLY A 26 -11.61 -14.72 -9.70
CA GLY A 26 -12.97 -14.69 -9.16
C GLY A 26 -13.01 -14.90 -7.63
N ALA A 27 -14.22 -15.09 -7.07
CA ALA A 27 -14.42 -15.21 -5.62
C ALA A 27 -13.51 -16.26 -4.93
N PHE A 28 -13.32 -17.43 -5.54
CA PHE A 28 -12.41 -18.46 -4.98
C PHE A 28 -10.93 -18.05 -5.02
N ASN A 29 -10.53 -17.27 -6.03
CA ASN A 29 -9.18 -16.73 -6.10
C ASN A 29 -8.97 -15.65 -5.05
N ILE A 30 -9.94 -14.75 -4.89
CA ILE A 30 -9.95 -13.72 -3.83
C ILE A 30 -9.82 -14.38 -2.47
N ALA A 31 -10.64 -15.40 -2.18
CA ALA A 31 -10.56 -16.12 -0.92
C ALA A 31 -9.19 -16.77 -0.67
N ARG A 32 -8.58 -17.35 -1.71
CA ARG A 32 -7.21 -17.88 -1.63
C ARG A 32 -6.19 -16.78 -1.39
N THR A 33 -6.33 -15.63 -2.05
CA THR A 33 -5.45 -14.46 -1.91
C THR A 33 -5.46 -13.94 -0.47
N ILE A 34 -6.64 -13.74 0.12
CA ILE A 34 -6.78 -13.28 1.51
C ILE A 34 -6.07 -14.23 2.48
N LYS A 35 -6.41 -15.52 2.43
CA LYS A 35 -5.80 -16.54 3.31
C LYS A 35 -4.29 -16.64 3.13
N ALA A 36 -3.80 -16.47 1.90
CA ALA A 36 -2.37 -16.50 1.62
C ALA A 36 -1.64 -15.25 2.15
N MET A 37 -2.24 -14.06 2.04
CA MET A 37 -1.68 -12.81 2.56
C MET A 37 -1.61 -12.81 4.08
N GLU A 38 -2.71 -13.20 4.74
CA GLU A 38 -2.73 -13.37 6.19
C GLU A 38 -1.66 -14.36 6.65
N LYS A 39 -1.56 -15.52 5.99
CA LYS A 39 -0.55 -16.53 6.33
C LYS A 39 0.88 -16.04 6.11
N ALA A 40 1.11 -15.18 5.11
CA ALA A 40 2.40 -14.58 4.85
C ALA A 40 2.77 -13.45 5.84
N GLY A 41 1.85 -13.09 6.75
CA GLY A 41 2.08 -12.08 7.79
C GLY A 41 1.69 -10.65 7.40
N ALA A 42 0.97 -10.44 6.30
CA ALA A 42 0.41 -9.13 6.00
C ALA A 42 -0.60 -8.72 7.09
N ALA A 43 -0.62 -7.43 7.44
CA ALA A 43 -1.57 -6.88 8.41
C ALA A 43 -2.85 -6.37 7.74
N ALA A 44 -2.72 -5.91 6.49
CA ALA A 44 -3.82 -5.35 5.72
C ALA A 44 -3.63 -5.60 4.23
N VAL A 45 -4.74 -5.61 3.49
CA VAL A 45 -4.74 -5.59 2.03
C VAL A 45 -5.68 -4.52 1.52
N HIS A 46 -5.41 -3.98 0.33
CA HIS A 46 -6.41 -3.23 -0.42
C HIS A 46 -6.73 -3.87 -1.76
N MET A 47 -8.01 -3.89 -2.12
CA MET A 47 -8.52 -4.46 -3.38
C MET A 47 -9.34 -3.41 -4.13
N GLU A 48 -9.22 -3.39 -5.46
CA GLU A 48 -9.77 -2.31 -6.30
C GLU A 48 -10.91 -2.73 -7.24
N ASP A 49 -11.72 -1.75 -7.64
CA ASP A 49 -12.89 -1.91 -8.51
C ASP A 49 -12.57 -1.86 -10.01
N GLN A 50 -11.30 -1.96 -10.40
CA GLN A 50 -10.92 -2.02 -11.82
C GLN A 50 -11.32 -3.35 -12.48
N VAL A 51 -11.45 -3.32 -13.81
CA VAL A 51 -11.50 -4.54 -14.62
C VAL A 51 -10.17 -5.30 -14.52
N ALA A 52 -10.20 -6.63 -14.65
CA ALA A 52 -9.02 -7.47 -14.43
C ALA A 52 -7.82 -7.15 -15.34
N GLN A 53 -8.04 -6.66 -16.57
CA GLN A 53 -6.98 -6.11 -17.43
C GLN A 53 -6.68 -4.65 -17.06
N LYS A 54 -6.08 -4.46 -15.88
CA LYS A 54 -5.98 -3.14 -15.25
C LYS A 54 -4.95 -2.20 -15.87
N ARG A 55 -5.08 -0.90 -15.56
CA ARG A 55 -4.09 0.16 -15.85
C ARG A 55 -3.72 0.87 -14.55
N CYS A 56 -2.55 1.50 -14.50
CA CYS A 56 -2.15 2.32 -13.35
C CYS A 56 -3.17 3.45 -13.07
N GLY A 57 -3.43 3.74 -11.79
CA GLY A 57 -4.38 4.75 -11.27
C GLY A 57 -4.18 6.18 -11.79
N HIS A 58 -3.05 6.49 -12.43
CA HIS A 58 -2.77 7.82 -12.98
C HIS A 58 -2.83 7.88 -14.52
N ARG A 59 -3.31 6.83 -15.20
CA ARG A 59 -3.40 6.78 -16.67
C ARG A 59 -4.84 6.95 -17.21
N PRO A 60 -5.02 7.55 -18.41
CA PRO A 60 -6.33 7.71 -19.05
C PRO A 60 -6.93 6.37 -19.53
N ASN A 61 -8.26 6.34 -19.64
CA ASN A 61 -9.11 5.19 -20.03
C ASN A 61 -9.10 4.04 -19.01
N LYS A 62 -9.36 4.35 -17.74
CA LYS A 62 -9.69 3.31 -16.75
C LYS A 62 -11.08 2.76 -17.03
N ALA A 63 -11.25 1.46 -16.80
CA ALA A 63 -12.55 0.83 -16.75
C ALA A 63 -12.71 0.21 -15.36
N ILE A 64 -13.83 0.49 -14.72
CA ILE A 64 -14.22 -0.09 -13.44
C ILE A 64 -15.39 -1.04 -13.66
N VAL A 65 -15.51 -2.01 -12.76
CA VAL A 65 -16.61 -2.96 -12.78
C VAL A 65 -17.88 -2.34 -12.19
N SER A 66 -19.00 -3.05 -12.34
CA SER A 66 -20.24 -2.64 -11.67
C SER A 66 -20.05 -2.55 -10.16
N GLN A 67 -20.81 -1.69 -9.49
CA GLN A 67 -20.81 -1.60 -8.02
C GLN A 67 -21.09 -2.98 -7.39
N GLN A 68 -22.05 -3.73 -7.93
CA GLN A 68 -22.38 -5.06 -7.42
C GLN A 68 -21.22 -6.04 -7.51
N GLU A 69 -20.45 -6.01 -8.61
CA GLU A 69 -19.27 -6.87 -8.74
C GLU A 69 -18.21 -6.53 -7.68
N MET A 70 -17.95 -5.24 -7.43
CA MET A 70 -17.00 -4.86 -6.37
C MET A 70 -17.52 -5.28 -4.97
N VAL A 71 -18.82 -5.11 -4.70
CA VAL A 71 -19.46 -5.60 -3.47
C VAL A 71 -19.25 -7.12 -3.31
N ASP A 72 -19.42 -7.90 -4.37
CA ASP A 72 -19.22 -9.34 -4.32
C ASP A 72 -17.75 -9.71 -4.07
N ARG A 73 -16.79 -8.94 -4.61
CA ARG A 73 -15.37 -9.09 -4.28
C ARG A 73 -15.11 -8.85 -2.80
N VAL A 74 -15.61 -7.73 -2.25
CA VAL A 74 -15.44 -7.39 -0.83
C VAL A 74 -16.05 -8.48 0.06
N LYS A 75 -17.26 -8.95 -0.24
CA LYS A 75 -17.90 -10.05 0.51
C LYS A 75 -17.05 -11.32 0.49
N ALA A 76 -16.52 -11.71 -0.67
CA ALA A 76 -15.65 -12.89 -0.79
C ALA A 76 -14.34 -12.72 0.00
N ALA A 77 -13.80 -11.50 0.05
CA ALA A 77 -12.60 -11.20 0.82
C ALA A 77 -12.87 -11.27 2.34
N VAL A 78 -13.96 -10.66 2.80
CA VAL A 78 -14.38 -10.64 4.22
C VAL A 78 -14.74 -12.03 4.71
N ASP A 79 -15.47 -12.82 3.93
CA ASP A 79 -15.80 -14.23 4.27
C ASP A 79 -14.55 -15.11 4.39
N ALA A 80 -13.52 -14.83 3.60
CA ALA A 80 -12.28 -15.60 3.61
C ALA A 80 -11.33 -15.24 4.76
N ARG A 81 -11.58 -14.12 5.46
CA ARG A 81 -10.76 -13.61 6.56
C ARG A 81 -10.64 -14.66 7.67
N ILE A 82 -9.41 -14.92 8.14
CA ILE A 82 -9.18 -15.86 9.24
C ILE A 82 -8.98 -15.11 10.56
N ASN A 83 -8.09 -14.11 10.57
CA ASN A 83 -7.86 -13.24 11.71
C ASN A 83 -8.86 -12.06 11.68
N PRO A 84 -9.73 -11.88 12.69
CA PRO A 84 -10.67 -10.76 12.72
C PRO A 84 -9.99 -9.38 12.68
N GLU A 85 -8.73 -9.27 13.11
CA GLU A 85 -7.94 -8.03 13.08
C GLU A 85 -7.30 -7.73 11.71
N PHE A 86 -7.32 -8.69 10.77
CA PHE A 86 -6.79 -8.45 9.43
C PHE A 86 -7.68 -7.48 8.65
N VAL A 87 -7.08 -6.41 8.14
CA VAL A 87 -7.81 -5.30 7.53
C VAL A 87 -8.02 -5.53 6.03
N ILE A 88 -9.26 -5.36 5.57
CA ILE A 88 -9.63 -5.35 4.16
C ILE A 88 -10.07 -3.94 3.77
N MET A 89 -9.23 -3.26 3.00
CA MET A 89 -9.49 -1.94 2.48
C MET A 89 -10.07 -2.03 1.06
N ALA A 90 -11.16 -1.32 0.79
CA ALA A 90 -11.68 -1.20 -0.58
C ALA A 90 -11.11 0.07 -1.23
N ARG A 91 -10.51 -0.11 -2.41
CA ARG A 91 -10.06 0.98 -3.26
C ARG A 91 -11.07 1.23 -4.37
N THR A 92 -11.38 2.49 -4.65
CA THR A 92 -12.20 2.88 -5.80
C THR A 92 -11.49 3.86 -6.70
N ASP A 93 -11.51 3.59 -8.01
CA ASP A 93 -11.02 4.49 -9.06
C ASP A 93 -12.16 5.30 -9.71
N ALA A 94 -13.38 5.25 -9.15
CA ALA A 94 -14.59 5.80 -9.75
C ALA A 94 -14.60 7.32 -9.91
N LEU A 95 -13.88 8.08 -9.09
CA LEU A 95 -13.87 9.54 -9.17
C LEU A 95 -13.46 10.04 -10.58
N ALA A 96 -12.42 9.43 -11.14
CA ALA A 96 -11.90 9.81 -12.45
C ALA A 96 -12.74 9.28 -13.64
N VAL A 97 -13.69 8.37 -13.40
CA VAL A 97 -14.48 7.70 -14.44
C VAL A 97 -15.94 8.15 -14.43
N GLU A 98 -16.55 8.14 -13.26
CA GLU A 98 -18.00 8.35 -13.04
C GLU A 98 -18.30 9.57 -12.13
N GLY A 99 -17.27 10.18 -11.53
CA GLY A 99 -17.42 11.38 -10.70
C GLY A 99 -17.56 11.10 -9.19
N MET A 100 -17.66 12.18 -8.42
CA MET A 100 -17.61 12.14 -6.95
C MET A 100 -18.78 11.37 -6.33
N ASP A 101 -20.01 11.59 -6.81
CA ASP A 101 -21.20 10.96 -6.23
C ASP A 101 -21.15 9.43 -6.40
N SER A 102 -20.76 8.94 -7.59
CA SER A 102 -20.55 7.49 -7.81
C SER A 102 -19.44 6.93 -6.92
N ALA A 103 -18.32 7.64 -6.76
CA ALA A 103 -17.24 7.20 -5.88
C ALA A 103 -17.70 7.05 -4.41
N ILE A 104 -18.53 7.98 -3.93
CA ILE A 104 -19.12 7.94 -2.58
C ILE A 104 -20.11 6.77 -2.46
N GLU A 105 -21.05 6.62 -3.40
CA GLU A 105 -22.03 5.52 -3.40
C GLU A 105 -21.36 4.14 -3.40
N ARG A 106 -20.33 3.96 -4.23
CA ARG A 106 -19.54 2.73 -4.30
C ARG A 106 -18.79 2.46 -3.00
N ALA A 107 -18.20 3.48 -2.39
CA ALA A 107 -17.51 3.34 -1.12
C ALA A 107 -18.45 2.96 0.02
N ILE A 108 -19.63 3.59 0.11
CA ILE A 108 -20.68 3.21 1.07
C ILE A 108 -21.05 1.75 0.90
N ALA A 109 -21.34 1.30 -0.33
CA ALA A 109 -21.68 -0.09 -0.61
C ALA A 109 -20.55 -1.07 -0.23
N CYS A 110 -19.28 -0.69 -0.41
CA CYS A 110 -18.14 -1.49 0.02
C CYS A 110 -18.04 -1.59 1.55
N VAL A 111 -18.29 -0.49 2.28
CA VAL A 111 -18.34 -0.51 3.75
C VAL A 111 -19.49 -1.38 4.26
N GLU A 112 -20.68 -1.28 3.66
CA GLU A 112 -21.83 -2.13 3.98
C GLU A 112 -21.55 -3.62 3.69
N ALA A 113 -20.72 -3.91 2.68
CA ALA A 113 -20.25 -5.24 2.34
C ALA A 113 -19.17 -5.78 3.29
N GLY A 114 -18.63 -4.94 4.18
CA GLY A 114 -17.67 -5.32 5.21
C GLY A 114 -16.24 -4.81 5.02
N ALA A 115 -15.98 -3.89 4.08
CA ALA A 115 -14.68 -3.22 4.02
C ALA A 115 -14.44 -2.39 5.29
N ASP A 116 -13.24 -2.51 5.88
CA ASP A 116 -12.90 -1.82 7.13
C ASP A 116 -12.42 -0.38 6.88
N MET A 117 -11.84 -0.12 5.71
CA MET A 117 -11.24 1.15 5.32
C MET A 117 -11.46 1.43 3.84
N ILE A 118 -11.35 2.70 3.43
CA ILE A 118 -11.51 3.11 2.03
C ILE A 118 -10.25 3.83 1.51
N PHE A 119 -9.88 3.51 0.28
CA PHE A 119 -8.87 4.22 -0.48
C PHE A 119 -9.53 4.84 -1.73
N PRO A 120 -9.96 6.11 -1.67
CA PRO A 120 -10.46 6.82 -2.84
C PRO A 120 -9.30 7.34 -3.69
N GLU A 121 -9.19 6.89 -4.94
CA GLU A 121 -8.10 7.30 -5.82
C GLU A 121 -8.46 8.52 -6.69
N ALA A 122 -7.43 9.24 -7.14
CA ALA A 122 -7.44 10.38 -8.05
C ALA A 122 -8.06 11.66 -7.47
N MET A 123 -8.00 11.83 -6.15
CA MET A 123 -8.36 13.08 -5.47
C MET A 123 -7.30 14.15 -5.76
N THR A 124 -7.72 15.29 -6.30
CA THR A 124 -6.84 16.42 -6.70
C THR A 124 -6.97 17.64 -5.80
N GLU A 125 -7.99 17.69 -4.95
CA GLU A 125 -8.26 18.82 -4.05
C GLU A 125 -8.58 18.33 -2.63
N LEU A 126 -8.08 19.03 -1.59
CA LEU A 126 -8.36 18.70 -0.19
C LEU A 126 -9.86 18.63 0.13
N LYS A 127 -10.66 19.52 -0.47
CA LYS A 127 -12.12 19.55 -0.28
C LYS A 127 -12.81 18.25 -0.73
N GLN A 128 -12.24 17.56 -1.71
CA GLN A 128 -12.78 16.29 -2.17
C GLN A 128 -12.66 15.20 -1.10
N TYR A 129 -11.53 15.15 -0.37
CA TYR A 129 -11.38 14.28 0.79
C TYR A 129 -12.37 14.62 1.91
N GLU A 130 -12.53 15.90 2.23
CA GLU A 130 -13.49 16.35 3.25
C GLU A 130 -14.93 15.96 2.90
N GLN A 131 -15.34 16.20 1.64
CA GLN A 131 -16.65 15.82 1.12
C GLN A 131 -16.87 14.31 1.21
N PHE A 132 -15.90 13.53 0.75
CA PHE A 132 -15.96 12.08 0.74
C PHE A 132 -16.06 11.51 2.17
N SER A 133 -15.19 11.97 3.07
CA SER A 133 -15.17 11.57 4.48
C SER A 133 -16.48 11.91 5.20
N THR A 134 -17.02 13.11 4.97
CA THR A 134 -18.28 13.56 5.56
C THR A 134 -19.48 12.74 5.07
N ALA A 135 -19.56 12.48 3.77
CA ALA A 135 -20.64 11.69 3.18
C ALA A 135 -20.61 10.24 3.67
N LEU A 136 -19.42 9.62 3.69
CA LEU A 136 -19.23 8.24 4.13
C LEU A 136 -19.61 8.08 5.61
N ARG A 137 -19.19 9.01 6.48
CA ARG A 137 -19.57 9.02 7.89
C ARG A 137 -21.08 9.19 8.08
N SER A 138 -21.69 10.09 7.32
CA SER A 138 -23.13 10.37 7.41
C SER A 138 -23.98 9.18 6.99
N ALA A 139 -23.58 8.48 5.92
CA ALA A 139 -24.31 7.32 5.40
C ALA A 139 -24.12 6.07 6.28
N THR A 140 -22.90 5.82 6.76
CA THR A 140 -22.58 4.59 7.53
C THR A 140 -22.84 4.74 9.03
N GLY A 141 -23.05 5.96 9.52
CA GLY A 141 -23.26 6.25 10.94
C GLY A 141 -22.02 6.05 11.83
N LYS A 142 -20.84 5.82 11.24
CA LYS A 142 -19.58 5.56 11.95
C LYS A 142 -18.38 6.18 11.21
N PRO A 143 -17.27 6.49 11.90
CA PRO A 143 -16.03 6.85 11.21
C PRO A 143 -15.52 5.64 10.41
N VAL A 144 -15.10 5.88 9.17
CA VAL A 144 -14.46 4.90 8.30
C VAL A 144 -13.11 5.48 7.88
N PRO A 145 -11.97 4.82 8.20
CA PRO A 145 -10.66 5.37 7.88
C PRO A 145 -10.43 5.52 6.38
N ILE A 146 -9.85 6.65 5.98
CA ILE A 146 -9.53 6.99 4.60
C ILE A 146 -8.02 7.12 4.40
N LEU A 147 -7.53 6.49 3.33
CA LEU A 147 -6.15 6.60 2.88
C LEU A 147 -6.02 7.58 1.70
N ALA A 148 -5.10 8.54 1.80
CA ALA A 148 -4.70 9.40 0.70
C ALA A 148 -3.40 8.90 0.07
N ASN A 149 -3.41 8.70 -1.24
CA ASN A 149 -2.25 8.30 -2.02
C ASN A 149 -1.46 9.52 -2.51
N ILE A 150 -0.32 9.80 -1.88
CA ILE A 150 0.54 10.94 -2.21
C ILE A 150 1.76 10.43 -2.99
N THR A 151 1.51 9.96 -4.22
CA THR A 151 2.57 9.55 -5.16
C THR A 151 3.05 10.74 -5.99
N GLU A 152 4.35 10.74 -6.32
CA GLU A 152 4.94 11.72 -7.22
C GLU A 152 4.54 11.46 -8.68
N PHE A 153 4.64 12.51 -9.49
CA PHE A 153 4.39 12.48 -10.94
C PHE A 153 2.97 12.01 -11.32
N GLY A 154 2.02 12.14 -10.39
CA GLY A 154 0.59 11.95 -10.58
C GLY A 154 -0.16 13.27 -10.79
N GLN A 155 -1.48 13.22 -10.60
CA GLN A 155 -2.35 14.41 -10.67
C GLN A 155 -2.61 15.02 -9.29
N THR A 156 -2.55 14.22 -8.23
CA THR A 156 -2.73 14.66 -6.85
C THR A 156 -1.56 15.54 -6.40
N PRO A 157 -1.82 16.75 -5.87
CA PRO A 157 -0.77 17.57 -5.27
C PRO A 157 -0.11 16.88 -4.06
N LEU A 158 1.16 17.22 -3.81
CA LEU A 158 1.94 16.65 -2.69
C LEU A 158 1.55 17.29 -1.35
N TYR A 159 0.37 16.90 -0.83
CA TYR A 159 -0.12 17.39 0.45
C TYR A 159 0.67 16.81 1.64
N SER A 160 0.82 17.61 2.70
CA SER A 160 1.39 17.16 3.97
C SER A 160 0.38 16.36 4.79
N GLY A 161 0.88 15.56 5.74
CA GLY A 161 0.02 14.86 6.69
C GLY A 161 -0.88 15.81 7.50
N GLU A 162 -0.40 17.01 7.83
CA GLU A 162 -1.20 18.03 8.53
C GLU A 162 -2.36 18.55 7.68
N GLN A 163 -2.11 18.82 6.39
CA GLN A 163 -3.15 19.27 5.47
C GLN A 163 -4.23 18.21 5.28
N LEU A 164 -3.83 16.94 5.18
CA LEU A 164 -4.72 15.80 5.01
C LEU A 164 -5.53 15.51 6.29
N ALA A 165 -4.89 15.58 7.47
CA ALA A 165 -5.56 15.42 8.75
C ALA A 165 -6.65 16.50 8.97
N ALA A 166 -6.38 17.74 8.54
CA ALA A 166 -7.35 18.84 8.64
C ALA A 166 -8.64 18.60 7.83
N VAL A 167 -8.61 17.70 6.84
CA VAL A 167 -9.77 17.30 6.02
C VAL A 167 -10.23 15.86 6.28
N ASN A 168 -9.94 15.33 7.47
CA ASN A 168 -10.40 14.01 7.95
C ASN A 168 -9.88 12.83 7.12
N VAL A 169 -8.62 12.89 6.68
CA VAL A 169 -7.87 11.72 6.16
C VAL A 169 -7.08 11.10 7.31
N ASP A 170 -7.10 9.77 7.40
CA ASP A 170 -6.52 9.02 8.52
C ASP A 170 -5.13 8.46 8.21
N MET A 171 -4.83 8.22 6.93
CA MET A 171 -3.57 7.62 6.48
C MET A 171 -3.02 8.32 5.24
N VAL A 172 -1.69 8.46 5.19
CA VAL A 172 -0.96 8.97 4.02
C VAL A 172 -0.06 7.87 3.49
N LEU A 173 -0.23 7.53 2.21
CA LEU A 173 0.57 6.53 1.53
C LEU A 173 1.61 7.21 0.62
N TYR A 174 2.87 6.84 0.82
CA TYR A 174 4.01 7.21 -0.04
C TYR A 174 4.50 5.95 -0.78
N PRO A 175 3.82 5.53 -1.86
CA PRO A 175 3.92 4.15 -2.33
C PRO A 175 5.26 3.80 -2.99
N LEU A 176 5.94 4.78 -3.60
CA LEU A 176 7.12 4.54 -4.43
C LEU A 176 8.27 5.53 -4.20
N SER A 177 8.15 6.46 -3.27
CA SER A 177 9.10 7.57 -3.08
C SER A 177 10.54 7.08 -2.88
N ALA A 178 10.75 6.15 -1.95
CA ALA A 178 12.06 5.54 -1.69
C ALA A 178 12.59 4.75 -2.90
N PHE A 179 11.70 4.00 -3.56
CA PHE A 179 12.06 3.19 -4.73
C PHE A 179 12.51 4.07 -5.92
N ARG A 180 11.85 5.20 -6.15
CA ARG A 180 12.24 6.17 -7.18
C ARG A 180 13.63 6.77 -6.91
N ALA A 181 13.90 7.18 -5.67
CA ALA A 181 15.20 7.70 -5.27
C ALA A 181 16.31 6.65 -5.42
N MET A 182 16.06 5.41 -4.95
CA MET A 182 16.98 4.27 -5.07
C MET A 182 17.35 4.01 -6.53
N ASN A 183 16.36 3.96 -7.43
CA ASN A 183 16.61 3.73 -8.85
C ASN A 183 17.46 4.83 -9.47
N LYS A 184 17.23 6.09 -9.08
CA LYS A 184 18.01 7.21 -9.62
C LYS A 184 19.47 7.18 -9.14
N ALA A 185 19.69 6.84 -7.87
CA ALA A 185 21.04 6.69 -7.31
C ALA A 185 21.78 5.52 -7.97
N ALA A 186 21.13 4.37 -8.15
CA ALA A 186 21.72 3.22 -8.83
C ALA A 186 22.08 3.53 -10.29
N GLU A 187 21.19 4.22 -11.03
CA GLU A 187 21.48 4.68 -12.40
C GLU A 187 22.74 5.55 -12.46
N ASN A 188 22.90 6.49 -11.51
CA ASN A 188 24.06 7.36 -11.44
C ASN A 188 25.36 6.57 -11.27
N VAL A 189 25.37 5.57 -10.37
CA VAL A 189 26.52 4.68 -10.16
C VAL A 189 26.88 3.91 -11.42
N TYR A 190 25.89 3.33 -12.11
CA TYR A 190 26.14 2.58 -13.35
C TYR A 190 26.71 3.46 -14.46
N ARG A 191 26.19 4.67 -14.65
CA ARG A 191 26.71 5.61 -15.66
C ARG A 191 28.14 6.02 -15.37
N HIS A 192 28.42 6.39 -14.11
CA HIS A 192 29.76 6.80 -13.70
C HIS A 192 30.78 5.68 -13.89
N LEU A 193 30.45 4.44 -13.49
CA LEU A 193 31.31 3.27 -13.67
C LEU A 193 31.64 3.00 -15.15
N LEU A 194 30.65 3.13 -16.05
CA LEU A 194 30.86 2.94 -17.48
C LEU A 194 31.80 4.00 -18.09
N GLU A 195 31.70 5.24 -17.62
CA GLU A 195 32.47 6.38 -18.16
C GLU A 195 33.90 6.45 -17.58
N HIS A 196 34.07 6.17 -16.29
CA HIS A 196 35.32 6.43 -15.56
C HIS A 196 36.06 5.15 -15.13
N GLY A 197 35.41 3.98 -15.22
CA GLY A 197 36.00 2.69 -14.86
C GLY A 197 36.20 2.46 -13.35
N ASN A 198 35.69 3.34 -12.49
CA ASN A 198 35.73 3.22 -11.03
C ASN A 198 34.60 4.03 -10.37
N GLN A 199 34.43 3.92 -9.05
CA GLN A 199 33.37 4.58 -8.27
C GLN A 199 33.86 5.63 -7.24
N GLU A 200 35.15 6.00 -7.25
CA GLU A 200 35.78 6.79 -6.19
C GLU A 200 35.05 8.12 -5.92
N ALA A 201 34.64 8.82 -6.98
CA ALA A 201 33.94 10.11 -6.86
C ALA A 201 32.51 10.01 -6.30
N LEU A 202 31.96 8.80 -6.12
CA LEU A 202 30.60 8.57 -5.65
C LEU A 202 30.52 8.03 -4.22
N LEU A 203 31.65 7.85 -3.53
CA LEU A 203 31.67 7.23 -2.20
C LEU A 203 30.78 7.97 -1.19
N ASP A 204 30.77 9.31 -1.20
CA ASP A 204 29.95 10.12 -0.29
C ASP A 204 28.42 10.01 -0.53
N GLN A 205 28.01 9.35 -1.62
CA GLN A 205 26.61 9.11 -1.96
C GLN A 205 26.16 7.67 -1.65
N MET A 206 27.07 6.81 -1.17
CA MET A 206 26.78 5.42 -0.87
C MET A 206 26.52 5.22 0.62
N GLN A 207 25.60 4.30 0.93
CA GLN A 207 25.50 3.77 2.28
C GLN A 207 26.81 3.07 2.65
N THR A 208 27.39 3.46 3.77
CA THR A 208 28.62 2.85 4.28
C THR A 208 28.35 1.44 4.81
N ARG A 209 29.41 0.61 4.89
CA ARG A 209 29.30 -0.73 5.49
C ARG A 209 28.82 -0.69 6.94
N LYS A 210 29.24 0.33 7.69
CA LYS A 210 28.83 0.52 9.10
C LYS A 210 27.34 0.81 9.21
N GLU A 211 26.81 1.67 8.36
CA GLU A 211 25.37 1.96 8.31
C GLU A 211 24.58 0.70 7.92
N LEU A 212 25.02 -0.04 6.89
CA LEU A 212 24.38 -1.29 6.49
C LEU A 212 24.30 -2.30 7.66
N TYR A 213 25.39 -2.48 8.41
CA TYR A 213 25.41 -3.40 9.55
C TYR A 213 24.46 -2.98 10.67
N ALA A 214 24.31 -1.68 10.90
CA ALA A 214 23.35 -1.17 11.86
C ALA A 214 21.90 -1.51 11.45
N TYR A 215 21.54 -1.35 10.16
CA TYR A 215 20.20 -1.70 9.67
C TYR A 215 19.93 -3.22 9.65
N LEU A 216 20.96 -4.04 9.50
CA LEU A 216 20.84 -5.51 9.49
C LEU A 216 20.93 -6.13 10.89
N HIS A 217 21.09 -5.32 11.95
CA HIS A 217 21.34 -5.81 13.30
C HIS A 217 22.51 -6.82 13.35
N TYR A 218 23.54 -6.60 12.52
CA TYR A 218 24.57 -7.61 12.22
C TYR A 218 25.29 -8.12 13.48
N HIS A 219 25.68 -7.21 14.37
CA HIS A 219 26.41 -7.55 15.59
C HIS A 219 25.56 -8.31 16.61
N GLU A 220 24.23 -8.16 16.59
CA GLU A 220 23.34 -8.91 17.48
C GLU A 220 23.39 -10.42 17.18
N TYR A 221 23.60 -10.79 15.91
CA TYR A 221 23.77 -12.20 15.51
C TYR A 221 25.11 -12.75 15.96
N GLU A 222 26.20 -11.98 15.86
CA GLU A 222 27.52 -12.39 16.38
C GLU A 222 27.47 -12.58 17.89
N ASP A 223 26.94 -11.61 18.63
CA ASP A 223 26.79 -11.67 20.09
C ASP A 223 25.93 -12.86 20.52
N LYS A 224 24.88 -13.18 19.75
CA LYS A 224 24.02 -14.31 20.06
C LYS A 224 24.74 -15.65 19.91
N LEU A 225 25.61 -15.79 18.91
CA LEU A 225 26.43 -16.99 18.76
C LEU A 225 27.39 -17.15 19.94
N ASP A 226 28.05 -16.06 20.34
CA ASP A 226 28.95 -16.08 21.50
C ASP A 226 28.19 -16.46 22.78
N GLN A 227 27.01 -15.88 23.04
CA GLN A 227 26.19 -16.25 24.20
C GLN A 227 25.77 -17.73 24.22
N LEU A 228 25.48 -18.31 23.06
CA LEU A 228 25.00 -19.69 22.95
C LEU A 228 26.13 -20.73 23.04
N PHE A 229 27.33 -20.38 22.59
CA PHE A 229 28.39 -21.36 22.36
C PHE A 229 29.71 -21.08 23.10
N SER A 230 29.83 -19.94 23.81
CA SER A 230 30.94 -19.73 24.75
C SER A 230 30.81 -20.70 25.91
N GLN A 231 31.74 -21.66 26.05
CA GLN A 231 31.79 -22.50 27.25
C GLN A 231 32.17 -21.64 28.46
N PRO A 232 31.51 -21.80 29.62
CA PRO A 232 32.03 -21.24 30.87
C PRO A 232 33.36 -21.93 31.19
N SER A 233 34.39 -21.11 31.41
CA SER A 233 35.70 -21.54 31.87
C SER A 233 35.70 -22.04 33.31
#